data_AF-V4UCR7-F1
#
_entry.id   AF-V4UCR7-F1
#
_cell.length_a   1.000
_cell.length_b   1.000
_cell.length_c   1.000
_cell.angle_alpha   90.00
_cell.angle_beta   90.00
_cell.angle_gamma   90.00
#
_symmetry.space_group_name_H-M   'P 1'
#
loop_
_entity.id
_entity.type
_entity.pdbx_description
1 polymer ?
#
loop_
_entity_poly.entity_id
_entity_poly.type
_entity_poly.pdbx_seq_one_letter_code
_entity_poly.pdbx_strand_id
1 'polypeptide(L)'
;MKQNRRQWNGTRSNDPVELVQVCWLEVTGSVEVKHGKKYQIGFKISLKADAFGWGGCPVFMMAKLGKKGKYTSRKMKPLDHLGKEAAEIPDEKVEILVPEQGENQLYFGLYEVWNGKWKGGLLIHHAFIREVK
;
A
#
# COMPACT_ATOMS: atom_id res chain seq x y z
N MET A 1 18.70 12.92 -5.72
CA MET A 1 17.82 12.20 -6.65
C MET A 1 18.56 10.97 -7.16
N LYS A 2 18.09 9.76 -6.85
CA LYS A 2 18.61 8.52 -7.47
C LYS A 2 17.42 7.74 -8.01
N GLN A 3 17.28 7.81 -9.33
CA GLN A 3 16.24 7.19 -10.13
C GLN A 3 16.74 5.79 -10.49
N ASN A 4 16.24 4.74 -9.85
CA ASN A 4 16.47 3.37 -10.31
C ASN A 4 15.32 2.98 -11.25
N ARG A 5 15.55 3.25 -12.53
CA ARG A 5 14.63 3.01 -13.64
C ARG A 5 14.68 1.52 -14.02
N ARG A 6 13.78 0.70 -13.49
CA ARG A 6 13.52 -0.65 -14.02
C ARG A 6 12.01 -0.80 -14.27
N GLN A 7 11.66 -0.45 -15.50
CA GLN A 7 10.46 -0.78 -16.30
C GLN A 7 9.11 -0.77 -15.57
N TRP A 8 8.45 0.39 -15.60
CA TRP A 8 7.02 0.51 -15.39
C TRP A 8 6.36 0.44 -16.78
N ASN A 9 5.61 -0.62 -17.08
CA ASN A 9 4.67 -0.59 -18.20
C ASN A 9 3.34 -0.05 -17.67
N GLY A 10 3.18 1.27 -17.76
CA GLY A 10 1.94 1.96 -17.42
C GLY A 10 1.55 2.91 -18.54
N THR A 11 1.00 2.40 -19.64
CA THR A 11 0.18 3.21 -20.54
C THR A 11 -1.15 3.47 -19.87
N ARG A 12 -1.62 4.73 -19.87
CA ARG A 12 -2.93 5.27 -19.45
C ARG A 12 -4.15 4.31 -19.52
N SER A 13 -4.17 3.27 -18.71
CA SER A 13 -5.16 2.21 -18.69
C SER A 13 -5.58 2.01 -17.24
N ASN A 14 -6.84 1.62 -17.02
CA ASN A 14 -7.33 1.18 -15.71
C ASN A 14 -6.74 -0.19 -15.32
N ASP A 15 -5.67 -0.62 -15.99
CA ASP A 15 -5.05 -1.91 -15.77
C ASP A 15 -4.22 -1.87 -14.48
N PRO A 16 -4.24 -2.95 -13.69
CA PRO A 16 -3.44 -3.01 -12.48
C PRO A 16 -1.95 -2.98 -12.82
N VAL A 17 -1.17 -2.39 -11.93
CA VAL A 17 0.28 -2.41 -12.02
C VAL A 17 0.81 -3.73 -11.45
N GLU A 18 1.58 -4.46 -12.24
CA GLU A 18 2.18 -5.74 -11.82
C GLU A 18 3.56 -5.54 -11.18
N LEU A 19 3.74 -6.18 -10.03
CA LEU A 19 5.03 -6.41 -9.42
C LEU A 19 5.61 -7.73 -9.96
N VAL A 20 6.44 -7.64 -11.01
CA VAL A 20 6.91 -8.81 -11.76
C VAL A 20 7.79 -9.72 -10.92
N GLN A 21 8.92 -9.21 -10.41
CA GLN A 21 9.84 -9.98 -9.57
C GLN A 21 10.69 -9.06 -8.70
N VAL A 22 10.49 -9.11 -7.39
CA VAL A 22 11.23 -8.28 -6.43
C VAL A 22 11.60 -9.06 -5.17
N CYS A 23 12.65 -8.63 -4.48
CA CYS A 23 13.01 -9.09 -3.14
C CYS A 23 12.59 -8.12 -2.03
N TRP A 24 11.96 -7.00 -2.39
CA TRP A 24 11.42 -5.97 -1.50
C TRP A 24 10.30 -5.19 -2.20
N LEU A 25 9.30 -4.75 -1.44
CA LEU A 25 8.15 -3.96 -1.88
C LEU A 25 8.07 -2.66 -1.08
N GLU A 26 8.01 -1.54 -1.79
CA GLU A 26 7.66 -0.25 -1.24
C GLU A 26 6.76 0.49 -2.24
N VAL A 27 5.47 0.61 -1.90
CA VAL A 27 4.52 1.44 -2.65
C VAL A 27 4.07 2.56 -1.76
N THR A 28 4.35 3.80 -2.16
CA THR A 28 4.03 4.97 -1.36
C THR A 28 3.19 5.97 -2.13
N GLY A 29 2.36 6.69 -1.40
CA GLY A 29 1.55 7.76 -1.91
C GLY A 29 1.38 8.85 -0.86
N SER A 30 0.91 10.00 -1.31
CA SER A 30 0.55 11.07 -0.39
C SER A 30 -0.57 11.92 -0.96
N VAL A 31 -1.44 12.41 -0.09
CA VAL A 31 -2.55 13.30 -0.47
C VAL A 31 -2.80 14.31 0.63
N GLU A 32 -3.28 15.48 0.27
CA GLU A 32 -3.78 16.46 1.24
C GLU A 32 -5.18 16.04 1.72
N VAL A 33 -5.41 16.10 3.04
CA VAL A 33 -6.68 15.71 3.66
C VAL A 33 -7.26 16.85 4.50
N LYS A 34 -8.53 16.75 4.92
CA LYS A 34 -9.19 17.80 5.71
C LYS A 34 -8.84 17.66 7.19
N HIS A 35 -8.67 18.79 7.85
CA HIS A 35 -8.55 18.87 9.30
C HIS A 35 -9.82 18.40 10.02
N GLY A 36 -9.66 17.90 11.24
CA GLY A 36 -10.77 17.43 12.09
C GLY A 36 -11.47 16.16 11.57
N LYS A 37 -10.91 15.50 10.56
CA LYS A 37 -11.49 14.31 9.93
C LYS A 37 -10.66 13.07 10.20
N LYS A 38 -11.33 11.92 10.14
CA LYS A 38 -10.70 10.61 10.22
C LYS A 38 -10.73 9.96 8.84
N TYR A 39 -9.63 9.33 8.46
CA TYR A 39 -9.51 8.68 7.15
C TYR A 39 -9.10 7.23 7.30
N GLN A 40 -9.78 6.35 6.59
CA GLN A 40 -9.35 4.97 6.33
C GLN A 40 -8.47 4.93 5.09
N ILE A 41 -7.35 4.23 5.18
CA ILE A 41 -6.42 3.99 4.08
C ILE A 41 -6.45 2.51 3.69
N GLY A 42 -6.35 2.23 2.40
CA GLY A 42 -6.20 0.87 1.91
C GLY A 42 -5.74 0.77 0.45
N PHE A 43 -5.60 -0.46 -0.02
CA PHE A 43 -5.28 -0.77 -1.41
C PHE A 43 -6.23 -1.84 -1.93
N LYS A 44 -6.58 -1.76 -3.20
CA LYS A 44 -7.24 -2.84 -3.92
C LYS A 44 -6.19 -3.62 -4.71
N ILE A 45 -6.02 -4.90 -4.39
CA ILE A 45 -4.97 -5.76 -4.93
C ILE A 45 -5.50 -7.15 -5.32
N SER A 46 -4.79 -7.85 -6.21
CA SER A 46 -4.99 -9.28 -6.48
C SER A 46 -3.65 -9.99 -6.74
N LEU A 47 -3.68 -11.32 -6.82
CA LEU A 47 -2.53 -12.13 -7.22
C LEU A 47 -2.81 -12.85 -8.55
N LYS A 48 -1.81 -12.89 -9.43
CA LYS A 48 -1.86 -13.74 -10.63
C LYS A 48 -1.87 -15.22 -10.25
N ALA A 49 -2.29 -16.07 -11.19
CA ALA A 49 -2.31 -17.52 -11.01
C ALA A 49 -0.93 -18.11 -10.68
N ASP A 50 0.12 -17.49 -11.22
CA ASP A 50 1.53 -17.82 -11.11
C ASP A 50 2.26 -16.96 -10.07
N ALA A 51 1.53 -16.23 -9.21
CA ALA A 51 2.14 -15.46 -8.13
C ALA A 51 2.87 -16.38 -7.15
N PHE A 52 4.01 -15.91 -6.63
CA PHE A 52 4.88 -16.72 -5.77
C PHE A 52 5.55 -15.86 -4.69
N GLY A 53 6.05 -16.53 -3.64
CA GLY A 53 6.90 -15.90 -2.63
C GLY A 53 6.19 -15.01 -1.61
N TRP A 54 4.85 -14.94 -1.63
CA TRP A 54 4.05 -14.15 -0.67
C TRP A 54 3.73 -14.88 0.64
N GLY A 55 3.92 -16.20 0.68
CA GLY A 55 3.59 -17.02 1.84
C GLY A 55 4.51 -16.77 3.04
N GLY A 56 3.89 -16.60 4.22
CA GLY A 56 4.61 -16.28 5.47
C GLY A 56 5.38 -14.95 5.44
N CYS A 57 5.10 -14.07 4.47
CA CYS A 57 5.76 -12.78 4.30
C CYS A 57 4.89 -11.68 4.89
N PRO A 58 5.27 -11.06 6.02
CA PRO A 58 4.46 -10.02 6.62
C PRO A 58 4.54 -8.74 5.79
N VAL A 59 3.40 -8.29 5.29
CA VAL A 59 3.27 -7.00 4.61
C VAL A 59 2.73 -5.98 5.60
N PHE A 60 3.25 -4.76 5.55
CA PHE A 60 2.91 -3.70 6.47
C PHE A 60 2.22 -2.56 5.72
N MET A 61 1.10 -2.11 6.25
CA MET A 61 0.50 -0.85 5.85
C MET A 61 0.93 0.23 6.84
N MET A 62 1.39 1.37 6.32
CA MET A 62 1.82 2.48 7.15
C MET A 62 1.19 3.78 6.68
N ALA A 63 0.87 4.66 7.63
CA ALA A 63 0.34 5.99 7.38
C ALA A 63 0.91 7.00 8.39
N LYS A 64 1.13 8.26 7.99
CA LYS A 64 1.51 9.36 8.88
C LYS A 64 1.05 10.71 8.34
N LEU A 65 0.93 11.70 9.23
CA LEU A 65 0.66 13.10 8.85
C LEU A 65 1.95 13.92 8.85
N GLY A 66 2.21 14.64 7.78
CA GLY A 66 3.42 15.42 7.59
C GLY A 66 4.69 14.57 7.47
N LYS A 67 5.78 15.20 7.06
CA LYS A 67 7.05 14.49 6.82
C LYS A 67 7.66 13.92 8.11
N LYS A 68 7.44 14.59 9.24
CA LYS A 68 7.97 14.25 10.58
C LYS A 68 6.94 13.56 11.48
N GLY A 69 5.74 13.25 10.98
CA GLY A 69 4.71 12.59 11.77
C GLY A 69 5.09 11.19 12.23
N LYS A 70 4.49 10.77 13.34
CA LYS A 70 4.57 9.38 13.81
C LYS A 70 3.77 8.48 12.87
N TYR A 71 4.36 7.34 12.51
CA TYR A 71 3.66 6.34 11.73
C TYR A 71 2.64 5.58 12.58
N THR A 72 1.42 5.48 12.06
CA THR A 72 0.51 4.38 12.34
C THR A 72 0.89 3.24 11.41
N SER A 73 1.35 2.12 11.97
CA SER A 73 1.71 0.93 11.21
C SER A 73 0.81 -0.23 11.57
N ARG A 74 0.55 -1.08 10.59
CA ARG A 74 -0.22 -2.30 10.76
C ARG A 74 0.43 -3.44 10.01
N LYS A 75 0.77 -4.50 10.75
CA LYS A 75 1.17 -5.78 10.17
C LYS A 75 -0.08 -6.48 9.65
N MET A 76 -0.09 -6.79 8.37
CA MET A 76 -1.17 -7.53 7.73
C MET A 76 -0.88 -9.04 7.77
N LYS A 77 -1.93 -9.83 7.54
CA LYS A 77 -1.75 -11.25 7.19
C LYS A 77 -0.93 -11.35 5.89
N PRO A 78 -0.17 -12.43 5.70
CA PRO A 78 0.47 -12.71 4.42
C PRO A 78 -0.53 -12.66 3.27
N LEU A 79 -0.11 -12.21 2.09
CA LEU A 79 -1.01 -11.97 0.95
C LEU A 79 -1.38 -13.25 0.17
N ASP A 80 -0.83 -14.40 0.56
CA ASP A 80 -1.04 -15.70 -0.08
C ASP A 80 -2.48 -16.25 0.03
N HIS A 81 -3.31 -15.68 0.91
CA HIS A 81 -4.74 -15.93 0.95
C HIS A 81 -5.52 -15.29 -0.21
N LEU A 82 -4.90 -14.34 -0.95
CA LEU A 82 -5.54 -13.66 -2.07
C LEU A 82 -5.48 -14.51 -3.34
N GLY A 83 -6.54 -14.42 -4.14
CA GLY A 83 -6.64 -15.06 -5.44
C GLY A 83 -6.58 -14.06 -6.59
N LYS A 84 -7.13 -14.49 -7.73
CA LYS A 84 -7.26 -13.66 -8.95
C LYS A 84 -8.23 -12.48 -8.76
N GLU A 85 -9.24 -12.68 -7.93
CA GLU A 85 -10.22 -11.64 -7.61
C GLU A 85 -9.60 -10.54 -6.76
N ALA A 86 -9.88 -9.29 -7.11
CA ALA A 86 -9.33 -8.14 -6.43
C ALA A 86 -10.06 -7.86 -5.11
N ALA A 87 -9.28 -7.74 -4.03
CA ALA A 87 -9.77 -7.48 -2.68
C ALA A 87 -9.18 -6.18 -2.12
N GLU A 88 -9.91 -5.54 -1.21
CA GLU A 88 -9.42 -4.40 -0.45
C GLU A 88 -8.65 -4.89 0.78
N ILE A 89 -7.45 -4.37 0.96
CA ILE A 89 -6.61 -4.61 2.13
C ILE A 89 -6.35 -3.30 2.88
N PRO A 90 -6.14 -3.35 4.20
CA PRO A 90 -6.19 -4.53 5.08
C PRO A 90 -7.61 -4.93 5.47
N ASP A 91 -7.82 -6.21 5.83
CA ASP A 91 -9.08 -6.73 6.41
C ASP A 91 -9.57 -5.85 7.57
N GLU A 92 -8.63 -5.47 8.43
CA GLU A 92 -8.89 -4.63 9.57
C GLU A 92 -8.39 -3.20 9.29
N LYS A 93 -9.29 -2.22 9.42
CA LYS A 93 -9.07 -0.84 8.97
C LYS A 93 -7.80 -0.19 9.56
N VAL A 94 -7.07 0.53 8.72
CA VAL A 94 -6.01 1.47 9.15
C VAL A 94 -6.59 2.87 9.05
N GLU A 95 -6.78 3.51 10.21
CA GLU A 95 -7.39 4.82 10.29
C GLU A 95 -6.42 5.84 10.89
N ILE A 96 -6.48 7.06 10.39
CA ILE A 96 -5.70 8.20 10.90
C ILE A 96 -6.63 9.36 11.20
N LEU A 97 -6.49 9.94 12.40
CA LEU A 97 -7.20 11.16 12.77
C LEU A 97 -6.32 12.36 12.41
N VAL A 98 -6.89 13.29 11.64
CA VAL A 98 -6.24 14.54 11.28
C VAL A 98 -6.58 15.59 12.34
N PRO A 99 -5.58 16.26 12.95
CA PRO A 99 -5.84 17.29 13.95
C PRO A 99 -6.61 18.47 13.33
N GLU A 100 -7.25 19.29 14.15
CA GLU A 100 -7.96 20.50 13.71
C GLU A 100 -7.03 21.57 13.09
N GLN A 101 -5.74 21.53 13.43
CA GLN A 101 -4.72 22.46 12.95
C GLN A 101 -3.38 21.75 12.75
N GLY A 102 -2.52 22.28 11.87
CA GLY A 102 -1.17 21.78 11.63
C GLY A 102 -1.00 21.10 10.27
N GLU A 103 -0.22 20.02 10.22
CA GLU A 103 0.04 19.28 8.98
C GLU A 103 -1.18 18.44 8.57
N ASN A 104 -1.60 18.59 7.31
CA ASN A 104 -2.69 17.83 6.71
C ASN A 104 -2.26 16.98 5.50
N GLN A 105 -0.95 16.89 5.24
CA GLN A 105 -0.42 16.00 4.21
C GLN A 105 -0.36 14.56 4.76
N LEU A 106 -1.24 13.68 4.29
CA LEU A 106 -1.23 12.27 4.62
C LEU A 106 -0.25 11.53 3.71
N TYR A 107 0.74 10.88 4.30
CA TYR A 107 1.63 9.93 3.63
C TYR A 107 1.21 8.51 4.00
N PHE A 108 1.18 7.61 3.02
CA PHE A 108 0.83 6.23 3.24
C PHE A 108 1.61 5.29 2.33
N GLY A 109 1.64 4.01 2.68
CA GLY A 109 2.26 3.01 1.83
C GLY A 109 2.08 1.58 2.28
N LEU A 110 2.49 0.69 1.38
CA LEU A 110 2.52 -0.75 1.53
C LEU A 110 3.99 -1.22 1.46
N TYR A 111 4.41 -1.97 2.47
CA TYR A 111 5.82 -2.32 2.69
C TYR A 111 6.01 -3.81 2.93
N GLU A 112 6.95 -4.40 2.22
CA GLU A 112 7.51 -5.72 2.53
C GLU A 112 9.00 -5.64 2.21
N VAL A 113 9.81 -5.20 3.17
CA VAL A 113 11.22 -4.86 2.93
C VAL A 113 12.21 -5.70 3.75
N TRP A 114 11.72 -6.64 4.57
CA TRP A 114 12.53 -7.26 5.62
C TRP A 114 12.94 -8.70 5.33
N ASN A 115 12.16 -9.47 4.59
CA ASN A 115 12.44 -10.91 4.46
C ASN A 115 13.44 -11.28 3.36
N GLY A 116 13.71 -10.38 2.41
CA GLY A 116 14.62 -10.62 1.27
C GLY A 116 14.20 -11.75 0.31
N LYS A 117 13.01 -12.34 0.49
CA LYS A 117 12.50 -13.43 -0.35
C LYS A 117 12.04 -12.89 -1.69
N TRP A 118 12.39 -13.58 -2.76
CA TRP A 118 11.86 -13.28 -4.09
C TRP A 118 10.36 -13.55 -4.15
N LYS A 119 9.64 -12.61 -4.78
CA LYS A 119 8.18 -12.65 -4.93
C LYS A 119 7.77 -11.94 -6.22
N GLY A 120 6.63 -12.35 -6.76
CA GLY A 120 6.13 -11.86 -8.04
C GLY A 120 4.63 -12.06 -8.19
N GLY A 121 4.05 -11.43 -9.21
CA GLY A 121 2.65 -11.59 -9.59
C GLY A 121 1.63 -10.85 -8.73
N LEU A 122 2.06 -9.87 -7.91
CA LEU A 122 1.13 -8.96 -7.21
C LEU A 122 0.62 -7.90 -8.18
N LEU A 123 -0.70 -7.73 -8.22
CA LEU A 123 -1.39 -6.73 -9.03
C LEU A 123 -1.96 -5.65 -8.11
N ILE A 124 -1.52 -4.41 -8.29
CA ILE A 124 -2.03 -3.24 -7.57
C ILE A 124 -3.00 -2.49 -8.48
N HIS A 125 -4.28 -2.54 -8.15
CA HIS A 125 -5.33 -1.88 -8.94
C HIS A 125 -5.39 -0.39 -8.61
N HIS A 126 -5.45 -0.05 -7.33
CA HIS A 126 -5.35 1.34 -6.84
C HIS A 126 -5.14 1.38 -5.32
N ALA A 127 -4.72 2.54 -4.83
CA ALA A 127 -4.85 2.92 -3.44
C ALA A 127 -6.14 3.71 -3.23
N PHE A 128 -6.71 3.65 -2.03
CA PHE A 128 -7.88 4.46 -1.67
C PHE A 128 -7.71 5.10 -0.29
N ILE A 129 -8.33 6.27 -0.15
CA ILE A 129 -8.45 7.01 1.09
C ILE A 129 -9.91 7.42 1.22
N ARG A 130 -10.56 7.05 2.32
CA ARG A 130 -11.98 7.31 2.56
C ARG A 130 -12.15 8.05 3.87
N GLU A 131 -12.86 9.17 3.86
CA GLU A 131 -13.32 9.81 5.10
C GLU A 131 -14.25 8.85 5.83
N VAL A 132 -14.01 8.61 7.12
CA VAL A 132 -14.88 7.81 7.98
C VAL A 132 -15.59 8.75 8.95
N LYS A 133 -16.85 8.44 9.25
CA LYS A 133 -17.67 9.20 10.19
C LYS A 133 -17.29 8.92 11.63
#